data_AF-A0A1U7CIQ6-F1
#
_entry.id   AF-A0A1U7CIQ6-F1
#
_cell.length_a   1.000
_cell.length_b   1.000
_cell.length_c   1.000
_cell.angle_alpha   90.00
_cell.angle_beta   90.00
_cell.angle_gamma   90.00
#
_symmetry.space_group_name_H-M   'P 1'
#
loop_
_entity.id
_entity.type
_entity.pdbx_description
1 polymer ?
#
loop_
_entity_poly.entity_id
_entity_poly.type
_entity_poly.pdbx_seq_one_letter_code
_entity_poly.pdbx_strand_id
1 'polypeptide(L)'
;MSRHPYYILEDILKHARHFLGSETMLVERLPGPYPFFQPLCQIEGGLASNGHWLNHFYLEYKDRLSQLPAHPFSIGLRREIDRLPDMVGRRFQNWGWTYALTTDGLQEIRDRLKAHREATYFPLLDAAFSWRLGINVAKHDGADKLADEAEMLGIKPTMTAEEGEKVIWDRHRIWFVTPALAEKAPILSLEEHAQLVEVVDELVRQFRLLESPESHGNGDAQPVATAQVVPHYQRPEGPADETYAPDTIPSSSGVDGNHVVLLIHGIRTQADWGPMVRSKLEIAGRIEVIPIKYGYFDVLRFWFPIWTRRRPVEHVKTQMRVALQRSRKTHPEAKLSIIAHSFGTYVIGEILQQGFDLKVHRLILCGCVLPEVYPWHQLQGRVNGEVVNECGKADIWPVLAKSLSWGYGASGTHGFGAVLVNDRFHAGGHGQYFEPEFVEKYWEPLIKRGEYQGTDFEKKMPPTPWWVSVLGNLPLRWVMIGLLFLAIALTVFVAAKAFLIN
;
A
#
# COMPACT_ATOMS: atom_id res chain seq x y z
N MET A 1 -13.62 7.82 -26.97
CA MET A 1 -14.65 6.91 -26.43
C MET A 1 -15.03 7.43 -25.04
N SER A 2 -16.30 7.71 -24.78
CA SER A 2 -16.77 8.16 -23.46
C SER A 2 -16.72 7.00 -22.45
N ARG A 3 -16.34 7.28 -21.19
CA ARG A 3 -16.24 6.25 -20.15
C ARG A 3 -17.62 5.62 -19.88
N HIS A 4 -17.61 4.32 -19.61
CA HIS A 4 -18.82 3.62 -19.17
C HIS A 4 -19.19 4.08 -17.74
N PRO A 5 -20.48 4.34 -17.42
CA PRO A 5 -20.91 4.82 -16.10
C PRO A 5 -20.40 3.99 -14.92
N TYR A 6 -20.22 2.69 -15.13
CA TYR A 6 -19.65 1.77 -14.14
C TYR A 6 -18.25 2.20 -13.66
N TYR A 7 -17.36 2.58 -14.58
CA TYR A 7 -16.00 3.00 -14.24
C TYR A 7 -15.97 4.37 -13.55
N ILE A 8 -16.92 5.24 -13.87
CA ILE A 8 -17.07 6.52 -13.17
C ILE A 8 -17.55 6.27 -11.72
N LEU A 9 -18.49 5.34 -11.54
CA LEU A 9 -18.95 4.91 -10.22
C LEU A 9 -17.82 4.28 -9.39
N GLU A 10 -16.94 3.48 -10.00
CA GLU A 10 -15.77 2.92 -9.34
C GLU A 10 -14.85 4.03 -8.79
N ASP A 11 -14.63 5.10 -9.56
CA ASP A 11 -13.85 6.26 -9.12
C ASP A 11 -14.55 7.04 -8.00
N ILE A 12 -15.88 7.25 -8.08
CA ILE A 12 -16.66 7.84 -6.98
C ILE A 12 -16.44 7.03 -5.69
N LEU A 13 -16.58 5.70 -5.76
CA LEU A 13 -16.43 4.81 -4.60
C LEU A 13 -15.01 4.82 -4.04
N LYS A 14 -13.99 4.88 -4.92
CA LYS A 14 -12.59 5.00 -4.53
C LYS A 14 -12.35 6.30 -3.75
N HIS A 15 -12.78 7.44 -4.28
CA HIS A 15 -12.56 8.73 -3.63
C HIS A 15 -13.42 8.90 -2.38
N ALA A 16 -14.63 8.35 -2.33
CA ALA A 16 -15.45 8.32 -1.11
C ALA A 16 -14.77 7.53 0.03
N ARG A 17 -14.17 6.37 -0.26
CA ARG A 17 -13.40 5.60 0.72
C ARG A 17 -12.15 6.32 1.21
N HIS A 18 -11.42 6.97 0.31
CA HIS A 18 -10.23 7.73 0.68
C HIS A 18 -10.57 8.98 1.49
N PHE A 19 -11.66 9.66 1.15
CA PHE A 19 -12.20 10.76 1.93
C PHE A 19 -12.55 10.29 3.35
N LEU A 20 -13.31 9.20 3.46
CA LEU A 20 -13.67 8.60 4.76
C LEU A 20 -12.43 8.19 5.57
N GLY A 21 -11.40 7.62 4.93
CA GLY A 21 -10.16 7.27 5.62
C GLY A 21 -9.44 8.48 6.20
N SER A 22 -9.39 9.59 5.45
CA SER A 22 -8.81 10.86 5.93
C SER A 22 -9.66 11.46 7.04
N GLU A 23 -10.98 11.37 6.93
CA GLU A 23 -11.93 11.82 7.94
C GLU A 23 -11.80 11.06 9.25
N THR A 24 -11.60 9.73 9.17
CA THR A 24 -11.39 8.88 10.35
C THR A 24 -10.17 9.35 11.16
N MET A 25 -9.09 9.72 10.47
CA MET A 25 -7.88 10.25 11.12
C MET A 25 -8.09 11.61 11.80
N LEU A 26 -9.09 12.39 11.36
CA LEU A 26 -9.47 13.65 12.00
C LEU A 26 -10.27 13.42 13.30
N VAL A 27 -11.07 12.36 13.32
CA VAL A 27 -11.93 11.97 14.45
C VAL A 27 -11.14 11.23 15.53
N GLU A 28 -10.23 10.33 15.15
CA GLU A 28 -9.40 9.55 16.07
C GLU A 28 -8.31 10.42 16.72
N ARG A 29 -8.68 11.10 17.81
CA ARG A 29 -7.75 11.96 18.54
C ARG A 29 -6.90 11.18 19.55
N LEU A 30 -5.60 11.39 19.50
CA LEU A 30 -4.65 10.88 20.47
C LEU A 30 -4.56 11.77 21.71
N PRO A 31 -4.31 11.21 22.91
CA PRO A 31 -4.00 12.01 24.08
C PRO A 31 -2.62 12.67 23.92
N GLY A 32 -2.49 13.90 24.43
CA GLY A 32 -1.22 14.63 24.48
C GLY A 32 -1.12 15.79 23.47
N PRO A 33 0.09 16.33 23.26
CA PRO A 33 0.32 17.54 22.45
C PRO A 33 0.20 17.33 20.95
N TYR A 34 0.17 16.06 20.50
CA TYR A 34 0.00 15.65 19.11
C TYR A 34 -1.31 14.90 18.97
N PRO A 35 -2.44 15.60 18.77
CA PRO A 35 -3.77 14.99 18.80
C PRO A 35 -4.06 14.12 17.57
N PHE A 36 -3.16 14.06 16.59
CA PHE A 36 -3.34 13.32 15.34
C PHE A 36 -2.19 12.33 15.14
N PHE A 37 -2.44 11.27 14.37
CA PHE A 37 -1.41 10.27 14.03
C PHE A 37 -0.36 10.78 13.02
N GLN A 38 -0.66 11.87 12.32
CA GLN A 38 0.18 12.51 11.32
C GLN A 38 -0.10 14.02 11.29
N PRO A 39 0.74 14.85 10.66
CA PRO A 39 0.53 16.29 10.57
C PRO A 39 -0.85 16.63 9.97
N LEU A 40 -1.54 17.62 10.56
CA LEU A 40 -2.89 18.02 10.16
C LEU A 40 -2.96 18.36 8.66
N CYS A 41 -1.96 19.04 8.12
CA CYS A 41 -1.90 19.40 6.70
C CYS A 41 -1.96 18.17 5.76
N GLN A 42 -1.48 17.00 6.18
CA GLN A 42 -1.59 15.77 5.40
C GLN A 42 -3.01 15.21 5.40
N ILE A 43 -3.69 15.29 6.55
CA ILE A 43 -5.11 14.91 6.68
C ILE A 43 -5.98 15.85 5.83
N GLU A 44 -5.74 17.16 5.92
CA GLU A 44 -6.46 18.17 5.14
C GLU A 44 -6.25 17.98 3.64
N GLY A 45 -5.01 17.73 3.20
CA GLY A 45 -4.72 17.44 1.79
C GLY A 45 -5.45 16.21 1.27
N GLY A 46 -5.53 15.15 2.09
CA GLY A 46 -6.31 13.95 1.80
C GLY A 46 -7.81 14.23 1.67
N LEU A 47 -8.39 14.94 2.64
CA LEU A 47 -9.81 15.33 2.61
C LEU A 47 -10.12 16.21 1.39
N ALA A 48 -9.39 17.30 1.20
CA ALA A 48 -9.65 18.27 0.15
C ALA A 48 -9.51 17.67 -1.24
N SER A 49 -8.44 16.92 -1.50
CA SER A 49 -8.18 16.31 -2.81
C SER A 49 -9.20 15.23 -3.14
N ASN A 50 -9.56 14.37 -2.18
CA ASN A 50 -10.56 13.32 -2.43
C ASN A 50 -11.97 13.90 -2.55
N GLY A 51 -12.30 14.97 -1.82
CA GLY A 51 -13.58 15.66 -1.98
C GLY A 51 -13.71 16.34 -3.33
N HIS A 52 -12.63 16.97 -3.83
CA HIS A 52 -12.57 17.50 -5.19
C HIS A 52 -12.85 16.40 -6.23
N TRP A 53 -12.09 15.30 -6.19
CA TRP A 53 -12.26 14.21 -7.17
C TRP A 53 -13.62 13.54 -7.08
N LEU A 54 -14.15 13.35 -5.87
CA LEU A 54 -15.50 12.84 -5.68
C LEU A 54 -16.53 13.74 -6.37
N ASN A 55 -16.44 15.06 -6.20
CA ASN A 55 -17.33 16.01 -6.87
C ASN A 55 -17.14 15.98 -8.40
N HIS A 56 -15.90 15.96 -8.88
CA HIS A 56 -15.58 15.83 -10.30
C HIS A 56 -16.25 14.61 -10.93
N PHE A 57 -16.02 13.42 -10.38
CA PHE A 57 -16.57 12.18 -10.92
C PHE A 57 -18.08 12.09 -10.76
N TYR A 58 -18.65 12.71 -9.72
CA TYR A 58 -20.09 12.84 -9.60
C TYR A 58 -20.70 13.69 -10.73
N LEU A 59 -20.09 14.82 -11.08
CA LEU A 59 -20.54 15.65 -12.19
C LEU A 59 -20.38 14.92 -13.53
N GLU A 60 -19.26 14.22 -13.74
CA GLU A 60 -19.05 13.35 -14.91
C GLU A 60 -20.12 12.25 -14.98
N TYR A 61 -20.47 11.65 -13.84
CA TYR A 61 -21.51 10.64 -13.73
C TYR A 61 -22.89 11.18 -14.11
N LYS A 62 -23.28 12.37 -13.61
CA LYS A 62 -24.55 13.02 -13.96
C LYS A 62 -24.62 13.36 -15.44
N ASP A 63 -23.55 13.96 -16.00
CA ASP A 63 -23.47 14.25 -17.44
C ASP A 63 -23.64 12.98 -18.27
N ARG A 64 -22.89 11.93 -17.91
CA ARG A 64 -22.91 10.67 -18.65
C ARG A 64 -24.28 9.99 -18.62
N LEU A 65 -24.96 10.03 -17.49
CA LEU A 65 -26.30 9.45 -17.36
C LEU A 65 -27.36 10.21 -18.17
N SER A 66 -27.23 11.53 -18.33
CA SER A 66 -28.17 12.33 -19.13
C SER A 66 -28.17 11.95 -20.62
N GLN A 67 -27.08 11.32 -21.08
CA GLN A 67 -26.89 10.87 -22.46
C GLN A 67 -27.39 9.44 -22.71
N LEU A 68 -27.85 8.73 -21.68
CA LEU A 68 -28.32 7.34 -21.80
C LEU A 68 -29.85 7.29 -21.92
N PRO A 69 -30.39 6.42 -22.78
CA PRO A 69 -31.83 6.28 -22.96
C PRO A 69 -32.53 5.72 -21.71
N ALA A 70 -31.80 5.00 -20.87
CA ALA A 70 -32.27 4.47 -19.60
C ALA A 70 -31.14 4.46 -18.56
N HIS A 71 -31.51 4.58 -17.30
CA HIS A 71 -30.55 4.63 -16.20
C HIS A 71 -30.07 3.20 -15.82
N PRO A 72 -28.75 2.91 -15.87
CA PRO A 72 -28.23 1.55 -15.75
C PRO A 72 -28.17 1.00 -14.31
N PHE A 73 -28.25 1.86 -13.29
CA PHE A 73 -28.17 1.47 -11.88
C PHE A 73 -29.52 1.43 -11.16
N SER A 74 -29.66 0.68 -10.07
CA SER A 74 -30.89 0.63 -9.25
C SER A 74 -31.20 1.98 -8.60
N ILE A 75 -32.48 2.23 -8.26
CA ILE A 75 -32.88 3.48 -7.56
C ILE A 75 -32.17 3.61 -6.20
N GLY A 76 -32.00 2.50 -5.46
CA GLY A 76 -31.30 2.51 -4.19
C GLY A 76 -29.86 2.99 -4.32
N LEU A 77 -29.10 2.43 -5.27
CA LEU A 77 -27.73 2.84 -5.54
C LEU A 77 -27.64 4.31 -5.97
N ARG A 78 -28.57 4.79 -6.81
CA ARG A 78 -28.63 6.20 -7.20
C ARG A 78 -28.79 7.13 -6.00
N ARG A 79 -29.69 6.80 -5.08
CA ARG A 79 -29.95 7.62 -3.89
C ARG A 79 -28.71 7.76 -3.02
N GLU A 80 -27.94 6.69 -2.86
CA GLU A 80 -26.69 6.76 -2.08
C GLU A 80 -25.59 7.54 -2.80
N ILE A 81 -25.47 7.41 -4.12
CA ILE A 81 -24.51 8.21 -4.91
C ILE A 81 -24.83 9.70 -4.78
N ASP A 82 -26.11 10.05 -4.90
CA ASP A 82 -26.56 11.45 -4.85
C ASP A 82 -26.38 12.10 -3.47
N ARG A 83 -26.27 11.31 -2.38
CA ARG A 83 -26.00 11.84 -1.03
C ARG A 83 -24.56 12.29 -0.81
N LEU A 84 -23.59 11.67 -1.49
CA LEU A 84 -22.17 11.91 -1.24
C LEU A 84 -21.74 13.38 -1.47
N PRO A 85 -22.06 14.02 -2.61
CA PRO A 85 -21.66 15.40 -2.88
C PRO A 85 -22.27 16.38 -1.89
N ASP A 86 -23.51 16.16 -1.45
CA ASP A 86 -24.16 17.02 -0.44
C ASP A 86 -23.49 16.90 0.93
N MET A 87 -23.06 15.69 1.30
CA MET A 87 -22.34 15.45 2.56
C MET A 87 -20.94 16.05 2.56
N VAL A 88 -20.21 15.91 1.46
CA VAL A 88 -18.87 16.51 1.27
C VAL A 88 -18.96 18.02 1.10
N GLY A 89 -19.94 18.50 0.35
CA GLY A 89 -20.20 19.92 0.11
C GLY A 89 -20.49 20.68 1.39
N ARG A 90 -21.36 20.15 2.28
CA ARG A 90 -21.62 20.74 3.59
C ARG A 90 -20.37 20.80 4.47
N ARG A 91 -19.54 19.75 4.47
CA ARG A 91 -18.25 19.76 5.18
C ARG A 91 -17.35 20.87 4.66
N PHE A 92 -17.19 20.97 3.35
CA PHE A 92 -16.32 21.98 2.75
C PHE A 92 -16.86 23.39 2.97
N GLN A 93 -18.18 23.57 2.98
CA GLN A 93 -18.78 24.84 3.37
C GLN A 93 -18.42 25.19 4.83
N ASN A 94 -18.59 24.26 5.76
CA ASN A 94 -18.30 24.47 7.17
C ASN A 94 -16.81 24.70 7.46
N TRP A 95 -15.92 24.07 6.69
CA TRP A 95 -14.48 24.21 6.81
C TRP A 95 -13.91 25.42 6.04
N GLY A 96 -14.73 26.10 5.22
CA GLY A 96 -14.28 27.20 4.36
C GLY A 96 -13.48 26.75 3.14
N TRP A 97 -13.69 25.51 2.69
CA TRP A 97 -12.98 24.85 1.59
C TRP A 97 -13.80 24.76 0.30
N THR A 98 -14.83 25.59 0.11
CA THR A 98 -15.66 25.54 -1.10
C THR A 98 -14.85 25.76 -2.38
N TYR A 99 -13.72 26.47 -2.31
CA TYR A 99 -12.76 26.62 -3.41
C TYR A 99 -12.28 25.27 -3.95
N ALA A 100 -12.18 24.23 -3.11
CA ALA A 100 -11.72 22.90 -3.50
C ALA A 100 -12.68 22.21 -4.48
N LEU A 101 -13.95 22.61 -4.54
CA LEU A 101 -14.95 22.02 -5.45
C LEU A 101 -15.00 22.69 -6.82
N THR A 102 -14.22 23.75 -7.03
CA THR A 102 -14.10 24.45 -8.31
C THR A 102 -13.22 23.68 -9.29
N THR A 103 -13.24 24.06 -10.58
CA THR A 103 -12.38 23.48 -11.62
C THR A 103 -10.89 23.58 -11.28
N ASP A 104 -10.47 24.68 -10.65
CA ASP A 104 -9.07 24.93 -10.26
C ASP A 104 -8.75 24.48 -8.83
N GLY A 105 -9.71 23.81 -8.16
CA GLY A 105 -9.60 23.47 -6.74
C GLY A 105 -8.36 22.65 -6.38
N LEU A 106 -7.92 21.71 -7.22
CA LEU A 106 -6.70 20.93 -6.98
C LEU A 106 -5.42 21.77 -7.05
N GLN A 107 -5.40 22.81 -7.87
CA GLN A 107 -4.26 23.72 -7.93
C GLN A 107 -4.22 24.57 -6.65
N GLU A 108 -5.35 25.15 -6.27
CA GLU A 108 -5.48 25.93 -5.04
C GLU A 108 -5.11 25.12 -3.78
N ILE A 109 -5.54 23.85 -3.68
CA ILE A 109 -5.14 22.94 -2.59
C ILE A 109 -3.62 22.76 -2.57
N ARG A 110 -3.00 22.49 -3.73
CA ARG A 110 -1.55 22.28 -3.83
C ARG A 110 -0.78 23.53 -3.43
N ASP A 111 -1.22 24.69 -3.87
CA ASP A 111 -0.56 25.97 -3.57
C ASP A 111 -0.66 26.32 -2.09
N ARG A 112 -1.82 26.09 -1.45
CA ARG A 112 -1.99 26.26 0.01
C ARG A 112 -1.12 25.31 0.82
N LEU A 113 -1.08 24.02 0.45
CA LEU A 113 -0.22 23.02 1.13
C LEU A 113 1.26 23.36 0.97
N LYS A 114 1.66 23.84 -0.21
CA LYS A 114 3.03 24.29 -0.48
C LYS A 114 3.38 25.51 0.36
N ALA A 115 2.54 26.55 0.35
CA ALA A 115 2.74 27.75 1.16
C ALA A 115 2.80 27.42 2.66
N HIS A 116 1.94 26.52 3.14
CA HIS A 116 2.00 26.03 4.51
C HIS A 116 3.32 25.32 4.81
N ARG A 117 3.79 24.43 3.94
CA ARG A 117 5.08 23.72 4.11
C ARG A 117 6.25 24.73 4.19
N GLU A 118 6.25 25.74 3.34
CA GLU A 118 7.25 26.81 3.37
C GLU A 118 7.18 27.64 4.65
N ALA A 119 5.97 27.92 5.17
CA ALA A 119 5.76 28.74 6.36
C ALA A 119 5.99 27.99 7.69
N THR A 120 5.83 26.67 7.73
CA THR A 120 5.88 25.89 8.98
C THR A 120 6.97 24.83 9.01
N TYR A 121 7.11 24.03 7.94
CA TYR A 121 8.04 22.91 7.90
C TYR A 121 9.47 23.37 7.63
N PHE A 122 9.69 24.31 6.72
CA PHE A 122 11.05 24.81 6.46
C PHE A 122 11.69 25.49 7.68
N PRO A 123 10.96 26.31 8.47
CA PRO A 123 11.47 26.78 9.75
C PRO A 123 11.78 25.64 10.74
N LEU A 124 11.00 24.57 10.77
CA LEU A 124 11.31 23.39 11.59
C LEU A 124 12.65 22.76 11.15
N LEU A 125 12.84 22.56 9.84
CA LEU A 125 14.06 22.00 9.28
C LEU A 125 15.28 22.88 9.57
N ASP A 126 15.16 24.20 9.41
CA ASP A 126 16.20 25.17 9.77
C ASP A 126 16.57 25.08 11.26
N ALA A 127 15.58 25.03 12.16
CA ALA A 127 15.83 24.89 13.60
C ALA A 127 16.52 23.57 13.95
N ALA A 128 16.10 22.47 13.34
CA ALA A 128 16.77 21.19 13.48
C ALA A 128 18.21 21.27 12.98
N PHE A 129 18.43 21.78 11.77
CA PHE A 129 19.76 21.85 11.19
C PHE A 129 20.71 22.72 12.01
N SER A 130 20.29 23.92 12.39
CA SER A 130 21.04 24.80 13.27
C SER A 130 21.39 24.15 14.60
N TRP A 131 20.43 23.45 15.23
CA TRP A 131 20.69 22.71 16.46
C TRP A 131 21.74 21.62 16.26
N ARG A 132 21.59 20.79 15.22
CA ARG A 132 22.42 19.60 15.03
C ARG A 132 23.87 19.90 14.60
N LEU A 133 24.17 21.11 14.13
CA LEU A 133 25.53 21.55 13.84
C LEU A 133 26.38 21.92 15.06
N GLY A 134 25.80 21.95 16.27
CA GLY A 134 26.55 22.28 17.48
C GLY A 134 27.61 21.23 17.85
N ILE A 135 28.78 21.70 18.34
CA ILE A 135 29.98 20.87 18.55
C ILE A 135 29.83 19.86 19.72
N ASN A 136 28.90 20.07 20.65
CA ASN A 136 28.69 19.23 21.84
C ASN A 136 27.21 18.88 22.09
N VAL A 137 26.44 18.65 21.02
CA VAL A 137 25.00 18.39 21.14
C VAL A 137 24.73 16.91 21.36
N ALA A 138 23.87 16.57 22.34
CA ALA A 138 23.47 15.19 22.60
C ALA A 138 22.79 14.56 21.36
N LYS A 139 22.97 13.25 21.15
CA LYS A 139 22.32 12.53 20.04
C LYS A 139 20.80 12.62 20.15
N HIS A 140 20.13 12.84 19.02
CA HIS A 140 18.69 12.89 18.98
C HIS A 140 18.18 12.46 17.59
N ASP A 141 17.90 11.16 17.44
CA ASP A 141 17.58 10.52 16.15
C ASP A 141 16.49 11.22 15.33
N GLY A 142 15.46 11.78 15.98
CA GLY A 142 14.38 12.49 15.28
C GLY A 142 14.82 13.84 14.72
N ALA A 143 15.74 14.53 15.40
CA ALA A 143 16.23 15.85 15.00
C ALA A 143 17.41 15.72 14.04
N ASP A 144 18.22 14.67 14.18
CA ASP A 144 19.24 14.27 13.21
C ASP A 144 18.60 14.04 11.83
N LYS A 145 17.49 13.29 11.74
CA LYS A 145 16.76 13.09 10.47
C LYS A 145 16.23 14.38 9.85
N LEU A 146 15.72 15.30 10.66
CA LEU A 146 15.23 16.59 10.17
C LEU A 146 16.39 17.47 9.67
N ALA A 147 17.55 17.41 10.32
CA ALA A 147 18.75 18.10 9.87
C ALA A 147 19.28 17.52 8.55
N ASP A 148 19.34 16.20 8.42
CA ASP A 148 19.72 15.52 7.18
C ASP A 148 18.78 15.93 6.03
N GLU A 149 17.47 15.99 6.28
CA GLU A 149 16.49 16.47 5.28
C GLU A 149 16.71 17.94 4.92
N ALA A 150 16.99 18.79 5.90
CA ALA A 150 17.30 20.20 5.67
C ALA A 150 18.52 20.37 4.76
N GLU A 151 19.58 19.60 5.02
CA GLU A 151 20.80 19.59 4.21
C GLU A 151 20.53 19.13 2.77
N MET A 152 19.79 18.03 2.58
CA MET A 152 19.39 17.55 1.26
C MET A 152 18.56 18.56 0.47
N LEU A 153 17.72 19.34 1.15
CA LEU A 153 16.91 20.39 0.54
C LEU A 153 17.67 21.71 0.33
N GLY A 154 18.94 21.78 0.73
CA GLY A 154 19.77 22.99 0.61
C GLY A 154 19.32 24.13 1.52
N ILE A 155 18.59 23.83 2.59
CA ILE A 155 18.19 24.82 3.61
C ILE A 155 19.45 25.23 4.37
N LYS A 156 19.67 26.54 4.49
CA LYS A 156 20.80 27.07 5.24
C LYS A 156 20.41 27.33 6.69
N PRO A 157 21.24 26.92 7.66
CA PRO A 157 20.99 27.21 9.07
C PRO A 157 21.05 28.73 9.29
N THR A 158 20.03 29.29 9.92
CA THR A 158 19.91 30.74 10.15
C THR A 158 20.10 31.16 11.61
N MET A 159 20.15 30.20 12.52
CA MET A 159 20.28 30.43 13.96
C MET A 159 21.45 29.66 14.57
N THR A 160 21.82 30.03 15.80
CA THR A 160 22.80 29.28 16.60
C THR A 160 22.24 27.92 17.04
N ALA A 161 23.10 27.00 17.45
CA ALA A 161 22.67 25.68 17.92
C ALA A 161 21.74 25.74 19.14
N GLU A 162 22.02 26.66 20.06
CA GLU A 162 21.22 26.88 21.28
C GLU A 162 19.85 27.47 20.96
N GLU A 163 19.77 28.40 20.01
CA GLU A 163 18.49 28.94 19.52
C GLU A 163 17.67 27.85 18.81
N GLY A 164 18.31 27.04 17.96
CA GLY A 164 17.68 25.90 17.28
C GLY A 164 17.06 24.91 18.26
N GLU A 165 17.82 24.50 19.29
CA GLU A 165 17.34 23.61 20.35
C GLU A 165 16.11 24.16 21.06
N LYS A 166 16.12 25.45 21.36
CA LYS A 166 15.05 26.11 22.11
C LYS A 166 13.74 26.15 21.33
N VAL A 167 13.79 26.29 20.00
CA VAL A 167 12.59 26.53 19.17
C VAL A 167 12.09 25.29 18.42
N ILE A 168 12.90 24.23 18.30
CA ILE A 168 12.56 23.07 17.46
C ILE A 168 11.23 22.42 17.85
N TRP A 169 10.96 22.27 19.16
CA TRP A 169 9.75 21.60 19.64
C TRP A 169 8.48 22.43 19.40
N ASP A 170 8.59 23.75 19.56
CA ASP A 170 7.50 24.66 19.24
C ASP A 170 7.21 24.69 17.74
N ARG A 171 8.25 24.73 16.90
CA ARG A 171 8.12 24.67 15.44
C ARG A 171 7.57 23.32 14.97
N HIS A 172 7.97 22.22 15.61
CA HIS A 172 7.44 20.90 15.32
C HIS A 172 5.95 20.84 15.65
N ARG A 173 5.54 21.36 16.81
CA ARG A 173 4.12 21.47 17.16
C ARG A 173 3.35 22.32 16.16
N ILE A 174 3.87 23.49 15.80
CA ILE A 174 3.25 24.39 14.80
C ILE A 174 3.05 23.67 13.47
N TRP A 175 4.07 23.00 12.94
CA TRP A 175 3.94 22.21 11.71
C TRP A 175 2.90 21.09 11.83
N PHE A 176 2.83 20.43 12.99
CA PHE A 176 1.98 19.28 13.17
C PHE A 176 0.50 19.62 13.31
N VAL A 177 0.15 20.74 13.96
CA VAL A 177 -1.24 21.06 14.32
C VAL A 177 -1.82 22.26 13.58
N THR A 178 -1.01 23.07 12.91
CA THR A 178 -1.50 24.25 12.20
C THR A 178 -2.24 23.83 10.94
N PRO A 179 -3.47 24.34 10.70
CA PRO A 179 -4.19 24.14 9.45
C PRO A 179 -3.42 24.73 8.25
N ALA A 180 -3.47 24.04 7.12
CA ALA A 180 -2.92 24.48 5.84
C ALA A 180 -3.98 25.05 4.91
N LEU A 181 -5.22 24.55 4.99
CA LEU A 181 -6.24 24.83 3.99
C LEU A 181 -7.22 25.96 4.36
N ALA A 182 -7.31 26.31 5.64
CA ALA A 182 -8.12 27.42 6.17
C ALA A 182 -7.50 27.98 7.46
N GLU A 183 -8.11 29.04 8.03
CA GLU A 183 -7.66 29.61 9.31
C GLU A 183 -7.90 28.68 10.51
N LYS A 184 -8.93 27.83 10.42
CA LYS A 184 -9.35 26.93 11.50
C LYS A 184 -9.25 25.49 11.04
N ALA A 185 -8.86 24.61 11.97
CA ALA A 185 -8.84 23.19 11.72
C ALA A 185 -10.27 22.69 11.40
N PRO A 186 -10.42 21.70 10.50
CA PRO A 186 -11.71 21.12 10.23
C PRO A 186 -12.29 20.48 11.50
N ILE A 187 -13.54 20.82 11.81
CA ILE A 187 -14.29 20.27 12.93
C ILE A 187 -15.36 19.34 12.35
N LEU A 188 -15.50 18.17 12.98
CA LEU A 188 -16.46 17.17 12.58
C LEU A 188 -17.03 16.46 13.82
N SER A 189 -18.34 16.25 13.84
CA SER A 189 -19.00 15.46 14.88
C SER A 189 -18.93 13.95 14.60
N LEU A 190 -18.98 13.14 15.66
CA LEU A 190 -19.06 11.68 15.53
C LEU A 190 -20.30 11.22 14.74
N GLU A 191 -21.40 11.97 14.85
CA GLU A 191 -22.63 11.69 14.12
C GLU A 191 -22.46 11.93 12.61
N GLU A 192 -21.92 13.07 12.21
CA GLU A 192 -21.65 13.37 10.79
C GLU A 192 -20.68 12.35 10.18
N HIS A 193 -19.69 11.89 10.95
CA HIS A 193 -18.78 10.83 10.54
C HIS A 193 -19.50 9.49 10.35
N ALA A 194 -20.30 9.06 11.33
CA ALA A 194 -21.06 7.82 11.26
C ALA A 194 -22.03 7.80 10.06
N GLN A 195 -22.66 8.93 9.74
CA GLN A 195 -23.51 9.05 8.55
C GLN A 195 -22.72 8.78 7.26
N LEU A 196 -21.47 9.26 7.15
CA LEU A 196 -20.64 9.02 5.96
C LEU A 196 -20.19 7.57 5.88
N VAL A 197 -19.82 6.95 7.02
CA VAL A 197 -19.51 5.52 7.10
C VAL A 197 -20.68 4.69 6.55
N GLU A 198 -21.90 4.97 7.01
CA GLU A 198 -23.11 4.26 6.58
C GLU A 198 -23.31 4.33 5.06
N VAL A 199 -23.23 5.54 4.49
CA VAL A 199 -23.39 5.74 3.03
C VAL A 199 -22.31 5.03 2.24
N VAL A 200 -21.04 5.14 2.66
CA VAL A 200 -19.92 4.49 1.97
C VAL A 200 -20.02 2.96 2.05
N ASP A 201 -20.37 2.42 3.21
CA ASP A 201 -20.54 0.97 3.38
C ASP A 201 -21.70 0.42 2.55
N GLU A 202 -22.82 1.15 2.49
CA GLU A 202 -23.95 0.80 1.65
C GLU A 202 -23.60 0.85 0.15
N LEU A 203 -22.85 1.88 -0.28
CA LEU A 203 -22.34 1.96 -1.65
C LEU A 203 -21.41 0.80 -1.99
N VAL A 204 -20.48 0.44 -1.10
CA VAL A 204 -19.62 -0.73 -1.28
C VAL A 204 -20.46 -2.01 -1.41
N ARG A 205 -21.50 -2.16 -0.59
CA ARG A 205 -22.39 -3.31 -0.61
C ARG A 205 -23.14 -3.41 -1.95
N GLN A 206 -23.74 -2.32 -2.40
CA GLN A 206 -24.47 -2.25 -3.67
C GLN A 206 -23.55 -2.45 -4.88
N PHE A 207 -22.34 -1.89 -4.85
CA PHE A 207 -21.36 -2.07 -5.92
C PHE A 207 -20.93 -3.54 -6.07
N ARG A 208 -20.72 -4.26 -4.96
CA ARG A 208 -20.43 -5.71 -5.01
C ARG A 208 -21.57 -6.53 -5.62
N LEU A 209 -22.83 -6.11 -5.45
CA LEU A 209 -23.96 -6.79 -6.08
C LEU A 209 -23.94 -6.62 -7.60
N LEU A 210 -23.48 -5.45 -8.10
CA LEU A 210 -23.27 -5.24 -9.53
C LEU A 210 -22.17 -6.14 -10.11
N GLU A 211 -21.11 -6.39 -9.34
CA GLU A 211 -20.00 -7.28 -9.72
C GLU A 211 -20.35 -8.77 -9.66
N SER A 212 -21.49 -9.14 -9.04
CA SER A 212 -21.88 -10.53 -8.90
C SER A 212 -22.32 -11.13 -10.26
N PRO A 213 -21.91 -12.37 -10.60
CA PRO A 213 -22.24 -13.02 -11.88
C PRO A 213 -23.75 -13.15 -12.15
N GLU A 214 -24.57 -13.11 -11.11
CA GLU A 214 -26.03 -13.24 -11.20
C GLU A 214 -26.72 -11.97 -11.74
N SER A 215 -26.03 -10.83 -11.78
CA SER A 215 -26.59 -9.56 -12.28
C SER A 215 -26.55 -9.41 -13.82
N HIS A 216 -25.84 -10.30 -14.51
CA HIS A 216 -25.70 -10.31 -15.97
C HIS A 216 -26.63 -11.36 -16.63
N GLY A 217 -27.87 -11.44 -16.16
CA GLY A 217 -28.91 -12.34 -16.68
C GLY A 217 -30.13 -11.58 -17.18
N ASN A 218 -30.45 -11.79 -18.46
CA ASN A 218 -31.66 -11.40 -19.20
C ASN A 218 -31.78 -9.95 -19.72
N GLY A 219 -31.30 -9.78 -20.96
CA GLY A 219 -31.76 -8.75 -21.89
C GLY A 219 -31.44 -9.22 -23.32
N ASP A 220 -32.38 -9.93 -23.94
CA ASP A 220 -32.33 -10.37 -25.33
C ASP A 220 -32.10 -9.18 -26.28
N ALA A 221 -30.97 -9.22 -27.00
CA ALA A 221 -30.83 -8.59 -28.31
C ALA A 221 -29.67 -9.26 -29.06
N GLN A 222 -29.97 -10.29 -29.86
CA GLN A 222 -29.18 -10.55 -31.05
C GLN A 222 -29.42 -9.44 -32.09
N PRO A 223 -28.42 -9.17 -32.94
CA PRO A 223 -28.61 -9.62 -34.33
C PRO A 223 -27.34 -10.26 -34.96
N VAL A 224 -27.51 -11.50 -35.44
CA VAL A 224 -27.45 -11.93 -36.86
C VAL A 224 -26.29 -11.45 -37.78
N ALA A 225 -25.49 -12.43 -38.21
CA ALA A 225 -24.88 -12.70 -39.55
C ALA A 225 -23.88 -11.67 -40.16
N THR A 226 -22.84 -11.99 -40.96
CA THR A 226 -22.44 -13.19 -41.73
C THR A 226 -21.03 -12.97 -42.32
N ALA A 227 -20.29 -14.06 -42.54
CA ALA A 227 -19.28 -14.29 -43.61
C ALA A 227 -17.95 -13.48 -43.55
N GLN A 228 -16.77 -13.99 -43.91
CA GLN A 228 -16.40 -15.02 -44.89
C GLN A 228 -15.13 -15.79 -44.46
N VAL A 229 -15.14 -17.07 -44.82
CA VAL A 229 -13.99 -17.99 -44.89
C VAL A 229 -13.11 -17.59 -46.08
N VAL A 230 -11.79 -17.59 -45.89
CA VAL A 230 -10.78 -17.51 -46.97
C VAL A 230 -9.78 -18.67 -46.78
N PRO A 231 -9.36 -19.39 -47.84
CA PRO A 231 -8.97 -20.79 -47.75
C PRO A 231 -7.47 -21.04 -47.55
N HIS A 232 -7.19 -22.29 -47.18
CA HIS A 232 -5.91 -22.99 -47.10
C HIS A 232 -4.85 -22.57 -48.14
N TYR A 233 -3.65 -22.24 -47.65
CA TYR A 233 -2.43 -22.32 -48.44
C TYR A 233 -1.62 -23.56 -48.02
N GLN A 234 -1.51 -24.52 -48.93
CA GLN A 234 -0.66 -25.70 -48.80
C GLN A 234 0.82 -25.31 -48.94
N ARG A 235 1.66 -25.88 -48.08
CA ARG A 235 3.13 -25.77 -48.14
C ARG A 235 3.66 -26.81 -49.14
N PRO A 236 4.62 -26.49 -50.03
CA PRO A 236 5.27 -27.50 -50.85
C PRO A 236 6.26 -28.32 -49.99
N GLU A 237 6.18 -29.64 -50.12
CA GLU A 237 7.17 -30.59 -49.59
C GLU A 237 8.41 -30.63 -50.49
N GLY A 238 9.59 -30.60 -49.87
CA GLY A 238 10.92 -30.75 -50.47
C GLY A 238 11.92 -31.14 -49.35
N PRO A 239 12.98 -31.90 -49.66
CA PRO A 239 13.26 -33.16 -48.97
C PRO A 239 13.99 -33.00 -47.64
N ALA A 240 13.76 -33.99 -46.77
CA ALA A 240 14.55 -34.25 -45.59
C ALA A 240 16.00 -34.58 -45.98
N ASP A 241 16.97 -33.88 -45.39
CA ASP A 241 17.94 -34.52 -44.51
C ASP A 241 18.77 -33.50 -43.69
N GLU A 242 19.36 -34.01 -42.63
CA GLU A 242 20.54 -33.53 -41.90
C GLU A 242 20.38 -32.41 -40.84
N THR A 243 20.31 -32.89 -39.59
CA THR A 243 21.03 -32.41 -38.40
C THR A 243 21.36 -30.92 -38.33
N TYR A 244 20.56 -30.16 -37.58
CA TYR A 244 21.05 -28.94 -36.93
C TYR A 244 20.35 -28.77 -35.58
N ALA A 245 21.14 -28.85 -34.50
CA ALA A 245 20.73 -28.40 -33.18
C ALA A 245 20.39 -26.91 -33.28
N PRO A 246 19.30 -26.39 -32.67
CA PRO A 246 19.10 -24.95 -32.67
C PRO A 246 20.09 -24.35 -31.68
N ASP A 247 21.18 -23.84 -32.23
CA ASP A 247 22.03 -22.83 -31.62
C ASP A 247 21.16 -21.79 -30.92
N THR A 248 21.47 -21.58 -29.65
CA THR A 248 20.99 -20.47 -28.85
C THR A 248 21.37 -19.16 -29.53
N ILE A 249 20.43 -18.56 -30.24
CA ILE A 249 20.53 -17.16 -30.63
C ILE A 249 20.57 -16.35 -29.33
N PRO A 250 21.65 -15.63 -29.00
CA PRO A 250 21.68 -14.79 -27.81
C PRO A 250 20.60 -13.73 -27.97
N SER A 251 19.64 -13.68 -27.03
CA SER A 251 18.62 -12.65 -27.07
C SER A 251 19.31 -11.30 -26.90
N SER A 252 19.22 -10.45 -27.92
CA SER A 252 19.88 -9.15 -28.00
C SER A 252 19.35 -8.11 -26.99
N SER A 253 18.59 -8.54 -25.98
CA SER A 253 18.02 -7.69 -24.93
C SER A 253 18.48 -8.04 -23.51
N GLY A 254 19.27 -9.10 -23.30
CA GLY A 254 19.76 -9.47 -21.96
C GLY A 254 18.65 -9.79 -20.94
N VAL A 255 17.48 -10.22 -21.42
CA VAL A 255 16.29 -10.59 -20.60
C VAL A 255 15.93 -12.05 -20.89
N ASP A 256 15.77 -12.83 -19.83
CA ASP A 256 15.44 -14.26 -19.85
C ASP A 256 13.95 -14.53 -20.15
N GLY A 257 13.55 -14.32 -21.41
CA GLY A 257 12.18 -14.55 -21.87
C GLY A 257 11.21 -13.43 -21.50
N ASN A 258 9.90 -13.70 -21.56
CA ASN A 258 8.87 -12.72 -21.22
C ASN A 258 8.42 -12.89 -19.77
N HIS A 259 8.32 -11.79 -19.03
CA HIS A 259 7.97 -11.79 -17.61
C HIS A 259 6.73 -10.97 -17.34
N VAL A 260 5.91 -11.45 -16.42
CA VAL A 260 4.87 -10.68 -15.74
C VAL A 260 5.32 -10.54 -14.29
N VAL A 261 5.58 -9.31 -13.87
CA VAL A 261 6.04 -9.00 -12.52
C VAL A 261 4.88 -8.41 -11.74
N LEU A 262 4.41 -9.13 -10.73
CA LEU A 262 3.31 -8.67 -9.88
C LEU A 262 3.86 -7.99 -8.63
N LEU A 263 3.40 -6.78 -8.35
CA LEU A 263 3.78 -6.02 -7.15
C LEU A 263 2.66 -6.11 -6.12
N ILE A 264 2.95 -6.71 -4.96
CA ILE A 264 1.99 -6.90 -3.86
C ILE A 264 2.42 -6.04 -2.68
N HIS A 265 1.60 -5.05 -2.34
CA HIS A 265 1.91 -4.07 -1.29
C HIS A 265 1.63 -4.60 0.13
N GLY A 266 1.98 -3.81 1.16
CA GLY A 266 1.72 -4.10 2.58
C GLY A 266 0.44 -3.47 3.14
N ILE A 267 0.28 -3.44 4.46
CA ILE A 267 -0.94 -2.94 5.14
C ILE A 267 -1.22 -1.43 4.99
N ARG A 268 -0.17 -0.61 4.87
CA ARG A 268 -0.24 0.86 5.03
C ARG A 268 0.27 1.65 3.83
N THR A 269 0.29 1.05 2.65
CA THR A 269 0.83 1.70 1.44
C THR A 269 -0.22 1.69 0.35
N GLN A 270 -0.48 2.83 -0.30
CA GLN A 270 -1.27 2.93 -1.53
C GLN A 270 -0.55 2.31 -2.75
N ALA A 271 0.47 1.49 -2.50
CA ALA A 271 1.49 1.03 -3.44
C ALA A 271 2.19 2.19 -4.17
N ASP A 272 2.50 3.29 -3.45
CA ASP A 272 3.09 4.50 -4.03
C ASP A 272 4.47 4.26 -4.66
N TRP A 273 5.17 3.22 -4.21
CA TRP A 273 6.41 2.74 -4.82
C TRP A 273 6.18 1.96 -6.13
N GLY A 274 4.96 1.49 -6.39
CA GLY A 274 4.61 0.68 -7.55
C GLY A 274 4.93 1.36 -8.89
N PRO A 275 4.52 2.62 -9.13
CA PRO A 275 4.91 3.38 -10.32
C PRO A 275 6.42 3.52 -10.50
N MET A 276 7.18 3.71 -9.41
CA MET A 276 8.64 3.80 -9.48
C MET A 276 9.27 2.45 -9.84
N VAL A 277 8.89 1.37 -9.15
CA VAL A 277 9.41 0.02 -9.47
C VAL A 277 9.06 -0.36 -10.91
N ARG A 278 7.84 -0.01 -11.35
CA ARG A 278 7.41 -0.19 -12.73
C ARG A 278 8.31 0.56 -13.71
N SER A 279 8.65 1.83 -13.45
CA SER A 279 9.51 2.61 -14.36
C SER A 279 10.93 2.06 -14.49
N LYS A 280 11.41 1.30 -13.50
CA LYS A 280 12.74 0.65 -13.53
C LYS A 280 12.74 -0.75 -14.13
N LEU A 281 11.68 -1.53 -13.89
CA LEU A 281 11.64 -2.94 -14.31
C LEU A 281 10.91 -3.18 -15.63
N GLU A 282 9.95 -2.33 -16.01
CA GLU A 282 9.13 -2.56 -17.19
C GLU A 282 9.93 -2.37 -18.48
N ILE A 283 9.84 -3.37 -19.37
CA ILE A 283 10.42 -3.33 -20.70
C ILE A 283 9.30 -3.70 -21.67
N ALA A 284 8.93 -2.76 -22.54
CA ALA A 284 7.87 -2.95 -23.51
C ALA A 284 8.06 -4.26 -24.30
N GLY A 285 7.03 -5.11 -24.31
CA GLY A 285 7.03 -6.39 -25.02
C GLY A 285 7.87 -7.50 -24.38
N ARG A 286 8.53 -7.26 -23.24
CA ARG A 286 9.37 -8.27 -22.55
C ARG A 286 9.01 -8.43 -21.08
N ILE A 287 8.91 -7.34 -20.34
CA ILE A 287 8.60 -7.35 -18.90
C ILE A 287 7.41 -6.44 -18.67
N GLU A 288 6.28 -7.01 -18.28
CA GLU A 288 5.09 -6.27 -17.87
C GLU A 288 5.04 -6.20 -16.33
N VAL A 289 4.95 -5.00 -15.76
CA VAL A 289 4.92 -4.82 -14.30
C VAL A 289 3.52 -4.36 -13.88
N ILE A 290 2.87 -5.16 -13.03
CA ILE A 290 1.47 -4.99 -12.67
C ILE A 290 1.34 -4.88 -11.14
N PRO A 291 1.02 -3.69 -10.61
CA PRO A 291 0.69 -3.57 -9.20
C PRO A 291 -0.70 -4.14 -8.91
N ILE A 292 -0.79 -5.03 -7.93
CA ILE A 292 -2.07 -5.58 -7.43
C ILE A 292 -2.39 -4.89 -6.11
N LYS A 293 -3.53 -4.22 -6.07
CA LYS A 293 -4.06 -3.56 -4.86
C LYS A 293 -5.21 -4.37 -4.30
N TYR A 294 -5.17 -4.69 -3.01
CA TYR A 294 -6.27 -5.38 -2.32
C TYR A 294 -6.97 -4.49 -1.27
N GLY A 295 -6.75 -3.16 -1.37
CA GLY A 295 -7.33 -2.16 -0.48
C GLY A 295 -6.55 -1.94 0.82
N TYR A 296 -7.07 -1.06 1.67
CA TYR A 296 -6.46 -0.75 2.96
C TYR A 296 -6.71 -1.89 3.96
N PHE A 297 -5.64 -2.34 4.62
CA PHE A 297 -5.71 -3.34 5.69
C PHE A 297 -5.22 -2.68 6.98
N ASP A 298 -6.13 -2.37 7.90
CA ASP A 298 -5.76 -1.63 9.11
C ASP A 298 -4.88 -2.45 10.07
N VAL A 299 -4.16 -1.75 10.96
CA VAL A 299 -3.22 -2.34 11.92
C VAL A 299 -3.92 -3.28 12.91
N LEU A 300 -5.20 -3.04 13.22
CA LEU A 300 -5.98 -3.89 14.11
C LEU A 300 -6.28 -5.23 13.43
N ARG A 301 -6.75 -5.24 12.18
CA ARG A 301 -6.95 -6.46 11.36
C ARG A 301 -5.65 -7.20 11.08
N PHE A 302 -4.54 -6.48 11.03
CA PHE A 302 -3.20 -7.04 10.93
C PHE A 302 -2.82 -7.83 12.19
N TRP A 303 -3.00 -7.28 13.38
CA TRP A 303 -2.62 -7.95 14.63
C TRP A 303 -3.67 -8.92 15.18
N PHE A 304 -4.96 -8.71 14.91
CA PHE A 304 -6.07 -9.56 15.36
C PHE A 304 -6.61 -10.44 14.21
N PRO A 305 -6.30 -11.75 14.17
CA PRO A 305 -6.46 -12.61 12.98
C PRO A 305 -7.86 -13.20 12.75
N ILE A 306 -8.89 -12.80 13.52
CA ILE A 306 -10.20 -13.46 13.41
C ILE A 306 -10.92 -12.96 12.14
N TRP A 307 -10.83 -13.77 11.08
CA TRP A 307 -11.61 -13.71 9.82
C TRP A 307 -11.30 -12.53 8.88
N THR A 308 -10.28 -11.74 9.20
CA THR A 308 -9.90 -10.53 8.44
C THR A 308 -8.99 -10.82 7.25
N ARG A 309 -8.12 -11.83 7.34
CA ARG A 309 -7.01 -12.06 6.41
C ARG A 309 -7.36 -12.82 5.12
N ARG A 310 -8.51 -13.51 5.07
CA ARG A 310 -8.92 -14.35 3.91
C ARG A 310 -9.25 -13.53 2.65
N ARG A 311 -9.89 -12.36 2.81
CA ARG A 311 -10.30 -11.52 1.67
C ARG A 311 -9.13 -11.04 0.83
N PRO A 312 -8.06 -10.45 1.41
CA PRO A 312 -6.86 -10.09 0.66
C PRO A 312 -6.24 -11.26 -0.09
N VAL A 313 -6.18 -12.44 0.54
CA VAL A 313 -5.65 -13.67 -0.06
C VAL A 313 -6.42 -14.07 -1.31
N GLU A 314 -7.73 -14.20 -1.23
CA GLU A 314 -8.55 -14.60 -2.39
C GLU A 314 -8.57 -13.54 -3.49
N HIS A 315 -8.57 -12.26 -3.11
CA HIS A 315 -8.52 -11.17 -4.09
C HIS A 315 -7.21 -11.18 -4.87
N VAL A 316 -6.07 -11.24 -4.17
CA VAL A 316 -4.75 -11.27 -4.82
C VAL A 316 -4.63 -12.53 -5.69
N LYS A 317 -5.03 -13.69 -5.19
CA LYS A 317 -5.04 -14.94 -5.96
C LYS A 317 -5.81 -14.82 -7.27
N THR A 318 -6.98 -14.19 -7.23
CA THR A 318 -7.82 -13.96 -8.43
C THR A 318 -7.12 -13.00 -9.40
N GLN A 319 -6.60 -11.87 -8.90
CA GLN A 319 -5.90 -10.89 -9.74
C GLN A 319 -4.61 -11.44 -10.36
N MET A 320 -3.87 -12.29 -9.65
CA MET A 320 -2.68 -12.98 -10.19
C MET A 320 -3.04 -13.83 -11.41
N ARG A 321 -4.16 -14.58 -11.35
CA ARG A 321 -4.64 -15.40 -12.48
C ARG A 321 -5.07 -14.53 -13.65
N VAL A 322 -5.84 -13.47 -13.40
CA VAL A 322 -6.29 -12.54 -14.44
C VAL A 322 -5.09 -11.89 -15.13
N ALA A 323 -4.12 -11.40 -14.36
CA ALA A 323 -2.90 -10.78 -14.88
C ALA A 323 -2.11 -11.75 -15.75
N LEU A 324 -1.82 -12.96 -15.24
CA LEU A 324 -1.06 -13.95 -15.98
C LEU A 324 -1.78 -14.41 -17.24
N GLN A 325 -3.09 -14.67 -17.17
CA GLN A 325 -3.89 -15.07 -18.32
C GLN A 325 -3.91 -13.98 -19.40
N ARG A 326 -4.05 -12.71 -19.00
CA ARG A 326 -3.99 -11.56 -19.89
C ARG A 326 -2.66 -11.51 -20.63
N SER A 327 -1.54 -11.58 -19.92
CA SER A 327 -0.21 -11.51 -20.55
C SER A 327 0.09 -12.74 -21.40
N ARG A 328 -0.45 -13.92 -21.04
CA ARG A 328 -0.28 -15.15 -21.83
C ARG A 328 -1.07 -15.17 -23.14
N LYS A 329 -2.08 -14.30 -23.31
CA LYS A 329 -2.74 -14.13 -24.62
C LYS A 329 -1.77 -13.59 -25.68
N THR A 330 -0.82 -12.74 -25.28
CA THR A 330 0.19 -12.16 -26.17
C THR A 330 1.51 -12.92 -26.10
N HIS A 331 1.85 -13.47 -24.93
CA HIS A 331 3.10 -14.20 -24.70
C HIS A 331 2.82 -15.53 -23.98
N PRO A 332 2.49 -16.62 -24.70
CA PRO A 332 2.07 -17.89 -24.09
C PRO A 332 3.02 -18.44 -23.01
N GLU A 333 4.32 -18.25 -23.21
CA GLU A 333 5.40 -18.68 -22.31
C GLU A 333 5.77 -17.66 -21.23
N ALA A 334 4.91 -16.66 -20.96
CA ALA A 334 5.20 -15.66 -19.95
C ALA A 334 5.41 -16.27 -18.55
N LYS A 335 6.56 -15.95 -17.97
CA LYS A 335 7.01 -16.35 -16.64
C LYS A 335 6.44 -15.39 -15.59
N LEU A 336 5.95 -15.94 -14.48
CA LEU A 336 5.37 -15.16 -13.40
C LEU A 336 6.43 -14.84 -12.34
N SER A 337 6.72 -13.56 -12.11
CA SER A 337 7.58 -13.09 -11.02
C SER A 337 6.77 -12.25 -10.04
N ILE A 338 7.11 -12.29 -8.75
CA ILE A 338 6.34 -11.61 -7.70
C ILE A 338 7.29 -10.84 -6.79
N ILE A 339 6.94 -9.59 -6.48
CA ILE A 339 7.59 -8.76 -5.47
C ILE A 339 6.54 -8.43 -4.42
N ALA A 340 6.74 -8.91 -3.19
CA ALA A 340 5.78 -8.76 -2.10
C ALA A 340 6.40 -8.05 -0.90
N HIS A 341 5.67 -7.10 -0.31
CA HIS A 341 6.14 -6.31 0.83
C HIS A 341 5.29 -6.54 2.07
N SER A 342 5.93 -6.66 3.24
CA SER A 342 5.25 -6.67 4.54
C SER A 342 4.09 -7.68 4.55
N PHE A 343 2.86 -7.28 4.87
CA PHE A 343 1.68 -8.15 4.80
C PHE A 343 1.40 -8.79 3.44
N GLY A 344 1.84 -8.19 2.33
CA GLY A 344 1.79 -8.82 1.02
C GLY A 344 2.58 -10.13 0.96
N THR A 345 3.66 -10.25 1.75
CA THR A 345 4.42 -11.51 1.86
C THR A 345 3.63 -12.63 2.53
N TYR A 346 2.83 -12.28 3.54
CA TYR A 346 1.89 -13.22 4.17
C TYR A 346 0.84 -13.68 3.17
N VAL A 347 0.25 -12.73 2.43
CA VAL A 347 -0.75 -13.04 1.39
C VAL A 347 -0.20 -14.02 0.37
N ILE A 348 0.99 -13.76 -0.18
CA ILE A 348 1.62 -14.67 -1.14
C ILE A 348 1.96 -16.03 -0.51
N GLY A 349 2.45 -16.05 0.73
CA GLY A 349 2.73 -17.30 1.43
C GLY A 349 1.48 -18.18 1.57
N GLU A 350 0.37 -17.60 2.02
CA GLU A 350 -0.92 -18.30 2.13
C GLU A 350 -1.39 -18.85 0.77
N ILE A 351 -1.28 -18.05 -0.31
CA ILE A 351 -1.64 -18.50 -1.65
C ILE A 351 -0.80 -19.72 -2.06
N LEU A 352 0.52 -19.66 -1.84
CA LEU A 352 1.44 -20.74 -2.21
C LEU A 352 1.18 -22.02 -1.42
N GLN A 353 0.82 -21.92 -0.13
CA GLN A 353 0.48 -23.09 0.70
C GLN A 353 -0.83 -23.76 0.31
N GLN A 354 -1.87 -23.00 -0.04
CA GLN A 354 -3.22 -23.52 -0.34
C GLN A 354 -3.34 -24.35 -1.64
N GLY A 355 -2.23 -24.72 -2.27
CA GLY A 355 -2.24 -25.49 -3.52
C GLY A 355 -2.42 -24.59 -4.74
N PHE A 356 -1.53 -23.62 -4.90
CA PHE A 356 -1.53 -22.74 -6.06
C PHE A 356 -1.13 -23.49 -7.34
N ASP A 357 -1.94 -23.33 -8.38
CA ASP A 357 -1.80 -23.96 -9.69
C ASP A 357 -0.81 -23.24 -10.62
N LEU A 358 -0.38 -22.02 -10.26
CA LEU A 358 0.58 -21.27 -11.06
C LEU A 358 2.02 -21.51 -10.57
N LYS A 359 2.93 -21.66 -11.53
CA LYS A 359 4.37 -21.72 -11.28
C LYS A 359 4.94 -20.31 -11.17
N VAL A 360 5.49 -19.98 -10.01
CA VAL A 360 6.24 -18.74 -9.79
C VAL A 360 7.67 -18.97 -10.24
N HIS A 361 8.16 -18.09 -11.10
CA HIS A 361 9.52 -18.12 -11.60
C HIS A 361 10.49 -17.45 -10.64
N ARG A 362 10.19 -16.22 -10.18
CA ARG A 362 11.03 -15.49 -9.21
C ARG A 362 10.16 -14.88 -8.12
N LEU A 363 10.61 -14.96 -6.88
CA LEU A 363 9.89 -14.43 -5.73
C LEU A 363 10.82 -13.55 -4.89
N ILE A 364 10.45 -12.28 -4.74
CA ILE A 364 11.15 -11.31 -3.89
C ILE A 364 10.23 -10.96 -2.73
N LEU A 365 10.70 -11.17 -1.50
CA LEU A 365 9.98 -10.85 -0.27
C LEU A 365 10.72 -9.73 0.47
N CYS A 366 10.02 -8.67 0.83
CA CYS A 366 10.63 -7.49 1.46
C CYS A 366 9.97 -7.22 2.81
N GLY A 367 10.76 -7.10 3.88
CA GLY A 367 10.21 -6.92 5.23
C GLY A 367 9.23 -8.05 5.58
N CYS A 368 9.60 -9.28 5.22
CA CYS A 368 8.73 -10.45 5.29
C CYS A 368 8.21 -10.72 6.69
N VAL A 369 6.93 -11.08 6.79
CA VAL A 369 6.27 -11.40 8.07
C VAL A 369 5.86 -12.88 8.16
N LEU A 370 6.36 -13.73 7.27
CA LEU A 370 6.15 -15.18 7.36
C LEU A 370 6.98 -15.78 8.52
N PRO A 371 6.53 -16.89 9.12
CA PRO A 371 7.31 -17.64 10.09
C PRO A 371 8.69 -18.04 9.56
N GLU A 372 9.72 -17.99 10.39
CA GLU A 372 11.07 -18.44 10.02
C GLU A 372 11.08 -19.93 9.63
N VAL A 373 10.21 -20.74 10.25
CA VAL A 373 10.01 -22.17 9.96
C VAL A 373 8.99 -22.44 8.84
N TYR A 374 8.78 -21.47 7.94
CA TYR A 374 7.84 -21.61 6.84
C TYR A 374 8.21 -22.84 5.96
N PRO A 375 7.23 -23.68 5.56
CA PRO A 375 7.48 -25.00 4.96
C PRO A 375 7.88 -24.92 3.49
N TRP A 376 9.02 -24.27 3.20
CA TRP A 376 9.56 -24.08 1.84
C TRP A 376 9.69 -25.38 1.04
N HIS A 377 9.97 -26.50 1.70
CA HIS A 377 10.04 -27.84 1.07
C HIS A 377 8.75 -28.22 0.35
N GLN A 378 7.58 -27.76 0.80
CA GLN A 378 6.29 -28.05 0.17
C GLN A 378 6.06 -27.22 -1.11
N LEU A 379 6.89 -26.20 -1.33
CA LEU A 379 6.78 -25.30 -2.47
C LEU A 379 7.76 -25.66 -3.61
N GLN A 380 8.59 -26.68 -3.41
CA GLN A 380 9.50 -27.16 -4.45
C GLN A 380 8.70 -27.57 -5.70
N GLY A 381 9.08 -27.05 -6.87
CA GLY A 381 8.35 -27.27 -8.13
C GLY A 381 7.18 -26.30 -8.39
N ARG A 382 6.75 -25.54 -7.38
CA ARG A 382 5.82 -24.40 -7.51
C ARG A 382 6.57 -23.08 -7.67
N VAL A 383 7.73 -22.98 -7.04
CA VAL A 383 8.70 -21.90 -7.26
C VAL A 383 9.94 -22.52 -7.89
N ASN A 384 10.23 -22.16 -9.14
CA ASN A 384 11.24 -22.86 -9.97
C ASN A 384 12.52 -22.06 -10.21
N GLY A 385 12.56 -20.80 -9.79
CA GLY A 385 13.77 -19.98 -9.83
C GLY A 385 14.02 -19.35 -8.47
N GLU A 386 14.72 -18.23 -8.49
CA GLU A 386 15.23 -17.58 -7.28
C GLU A 386 14.13 -17.09 -6.34
N VAL A 387 14.27 -17.44 -5.07
CA VAL A 387 13.53 -16.83 -3.95
C VAL A 387 14.50 -15.99 -3.15
N VAL A 388 14.24 -14.69 -3.07
CA VAL A 388 15.07 -13.74 -2.31
C VAL A 388 14.23 -13.11 -1.22
N ASN A 389 14.75 -13.15 0.00
CA ASN A 389 14.15 -12.45 1.14
C ASN A 389 15.05 -11.27 1.53
N GLU A 390 14.60 -10.06 1.18
CA GLU A 390 15.25 -8.81 1.53
C GLU A 390 15.03 -8.51 3.02
N CYS A 391 16.12 -8.66 3.79
CA CYS A 391 16.12 -8.60 5.24
C CYS A 391 16.72 -7.29 5.75
N GLY A 392 15.95 -6.53 6.52
CA GLY A 392 16.41 -5.29 7.15
C GLY A 392 16.81 -5.54 8.60
N LYS A 393 18.08 -5.38 8.95
CA LYS A 393 18.52 -5.57 10.34
C LYS A 393 17.99 -4.52 11.31
N ALA A 394 17.66 -3.32 10.82
CA ALA A 394 16.99 -2.29 11.60
C ALA A 394 15.44 -2.36 11.49
N ASP A 395 14.89 -3.35 10.79
CA ASP A 395 13.46 -3.51 10.62
C ASP A 395 12.83 -4.22 11.82
N ILE A 396 12.18 -3.45 12.70
CA ILE A 396 11.53 -3.98 13.90
C ILE A 396 10.12 -4.52 13.65
N TRP A 397 9.51 -4.23 12.49
CA TRP A 397 8.10 -4.51 12.27
C TRP A 397 7.78 -6.00 12.17
N PRO A 398 8.57 -6.85 11.48
CA PRO A 398 8.38 -8.30 11.51
C PRO A 398 8.49 -8.88 12.93
N VAL A 399 9.43 -8.35 13.73
CA VAL A 399 9.62 -8.77 15.13
C VAL A 399 8.39 -8.44 15.98
N LEU A 400 7.86 -7.22 15.87
CA LEU A 400 6.63 -6.83 16.56
C LEU A 400 5.42 -7.64 16.07
N ALA A 401 5.32 -7.88 14.76
CA ALA A 401 4.24 -8.66 14.15
C ALA A 401 4.20 -10.09 14.70
N LYS A 402 5.37 -10.73 14.88
CA LYS A 402 5.51 -12.05 15.51
C LYS A 402 5.05 -12.05 16.97
N SER A 403 5.45 -11.04 17.75
CA SER A 403 5.18 -11.00 19.19
C SER A 403 3.75 -10.62 19.55
N LEU A 404 3.10 -9.80 18.72
CA LEU A 404 1.76 -9.26 18.97
C LEU A 404 0.63 -10.02 18.28
N SER A 405 0.92 -10.88 17.30
CA SER A 405 -0.12 -11.58 16.52
C SER A 405 0.03 -13.10 16.56
N TRP A 406 -0.88 -13.81 15.90
CA TRP A 406 -0.76 -15.23 15.60
C TRP A 406 -0.45 -15.44 14.11
N GLY A 407 0.48 -16.35 13.81
CA GLY A 407 0.79 -16.79 12.45
C GLY A 407 1.83 -15.95 11.69
N TYR A 408 2.29 -14.83 12.24
CA TYR A 408 3.42 -14.08 11.68
C TYR A 408 4.76 -14.48 12.30
N GLY A 409 5.82 -14.23 11.56
CA GLY A 409 7.21 -14.39 11.97
C GLY A 409 8.05 -13.16 11.68
N ALA A 410 9.33 -13.27 12.02
CA ALA A 410 10.31 -12.20 11.89
C ALA A 410 11.34 -12.46 10.77
N SER A 411 10.95 -13.23 9.75
CA SER A 411 11.84 -13.61 8.63
C SER A 411 12.39 -12.42 7.87
N GLY A 412 11.67 -11.30 7.79
CA GLY A 412 12.17 -10.05 7.20
C GLY A 412 13.26 -9.33 8.00
N THR A 413 13.55 -9.77 9.24
CA THR A 413 14.60 -9.22 10.10
C THR A 413 15.71 -10.25 10.35
N HIS A 414 15.31 -11.50 10.56
CA HIS A 414 16.22 -12.60 10.93
C HIS A 414 16.60 -13.52 9.77
N GLY A 415 15.91 -13.43 8.64
CA GLY A 415 16.00 -14.42 7.57
C GLY A 415 15.14 -15.66 7.85
N PHE A 416 14.98 -16.50 6.83
CA PHE A 416 14.42 -17.84 6.98
C PHE A 416 15.48 -18.87 7.35
N GLY A 417 16.72 -18.71 6.88
CA GLY A 417 17.77 -19.73 6.98
C GLY A 417 17.42 -21.02 6.23
N ALA A 418 16.56 -20.93 5.21
CA ALA A 418 16.08 -22.07 4.44
C ALA A 418 16.90 -22.25 3.16
N VAL A 419 17.22 -23.50 2.81
CA VAL A 419 18.04 -23.83 1.62
C VAL A 419 17.46 -23.29 0.31
N LEU A 420 16.14 -23.18 0.22
CA LEU A 420 15.44 -22.73 -0.99
C LEU A 420 15.28 -21.20 -1.05
N VAL A 421 15.83 -20.45 -0.10
CA VAL A 421 15.66 -19.00 -0.01
C VAL A 421 17.02 -18.33 0.23
N ASN A 422 17.32 -17.35 -0.61
CA ASN A 422 18.47 -16.47 -0.42
C ASN A 422 18.06 -15.29 0.46
N ASP A 423 18.42 -15.33 1.74
CA ASP A 423 18.25 -14.19 2.65
C ASP A 423 19.33 -13.14 2.34
N ARG A 424 18.93 -11.96 1.87
CA ARG A 424 19.82 -10.84 1.57
C ARG A 424 19.73 -9.79 2.66
N PHE A 425 20.79 -9.57 3.44
CA PHE A 425 20.76 -8.65 4.58
C PHE A 425 21.22 -7.23 4.25
N HIS A 426 20.50 -6.26 4.82
CA HIS A 426 20.74 -4.82 4.69
C HIS A 426 20.72 -4.13 6.05
N ALA A 427 21.38 -2.97 6.13
CA ALA A 427 21.46 -2.19 7.37
C ALA A 427 20.16 -1.44 7.71
N GLY A 428 19.36 -1.05 6.70
CA GLY A 428 18.22 -0.16 6.89
C GLY A 428 16.94 -0.84 7.43
N GLY A 429 15.85 -0.07 7.42
CA GLY A 429 14.54 -0.47 7.95
C GLY A 429 13.51 -0.93 6.90
N HIS A 430 12.25 -0.99 7.31
CA HIS A 430 11.13 -1.64 6.58
C HIS A 430 10.82 -1.12 5.17
N GLY A 431 11.18 0.12 4.87
CA GLY A 431 10.87 0.80 3.60
C GLY A 431 12.06 0.97 2.66
N GLN A 432 13.28 0.59 3.09
CA GLN A 432 14.52 0.90 2.35
C GLN A 432 14.59 0.30 0.94
N TYR A 433 13.81 -0.75 0.68
CA TYR A 433 13.89 -1.55 -0.54
C TYR A 433 13.31 -0.82 -1.76
N PHE A 434 12.64 0.31 -1.55
CA PHE A 434 11.90 1.04 -2.56
C PHE A 434 12.60 2.32 -3.02
N GLU A 435 13.91 2.41 -2.82
CA GLU A 435 14.71 3.45 -3.47
C GLU A 435 15.05 3.03 -4.91
N PRO A 436 15.05 3.94 -5.89
CA PRO A 436 15.36 3.64 -7.29
C PRO A 436 16.67 2.85 -7.46
N GLU A 437 17.71 3.24 -6.73
CA GLU A 437 19.04 2.63 -6.77
C GLU A 437 19.02 1.20 -6.23
N PHE A 438 18.17 0.93 -5.23
CA PHE A 438 17.97 -0.41 -4.70
C PHE A 438 17.38 -1.33 -5.76
N VAL A 439 16.34 -0.87 -6.45
CA VAL A 439 15.64 -1.64 -7.50
C VAL A 439 16.58 -1.94 -8.65
N GLU A 440 17.31 -0.94 -9.15
CA GLU A 440 18.27 -1.08 -10.25
C GLU A 440 19.42 -2.03 -9.89
N LYS A 441 19.94 -1.93 -8.67
CA LYS A 441 21.08 -2.75 -8.24
C LYS A 441 20.69 -4.20 -7.99
N TYR A 442 19.55 -4.44 -7.35
CA TYR A 442 19.26 -5.74 -6.75
C TYR A 442 18.10 -6.49 -7.41
N TRP A 443 17.06 -5.79 -7.87
CA TRP A 443 15.86 -6.43 -8.42
C TRP A 443 15.93 -6.52 -9.93
N GLU A 444 16.45 -5.50 -10.61
CA GLU A 444 16.54 -5.51 -12.06
C GLU A 444 17.38 -6.68 -12.59
N PRO A 445 18.62 -6.95 -12.11
CA PRO A 445 19.42 -8.08 -12.59
C PRO A 445 18.75 -9.42 -12.29
N LEU A 446 18.13 -9.53 -11.13
CA LEU A 446 17.40 -10.72 -10.70
C LEU A 446 16.18 -10.97 -11.59
N ILE A 447 15.36 -9.95 -11.86
CA ILE A 447 14.14 -10.05 -12.67
C ILE A 447 14.46 -10.18 -14.16
N LYS A 448 15.56 -9.61 -14.66
CA LYS A 448 15.95 -9.75 -16.07
C LYS A 448 16.66 -11.07 -16.33
N ARG A 449 17.64 -11.43 -15.51
CA ARG A 449 18.62 -12.50 -15.80
C ARG A 449 18.68 -13.61 -14.74
N GLY A 450 18.04 -13.43 -13.60
CA GLY A 450 18.13 -14.38 -12.48
C GLY A 450 19.43 -14.23 -11.69
N GLU A 451 20.12 -13.10 -11.85
CA GLU A 451 21.39 -12.85 -11.18
C GLU A 451 21.15 -12.40 -9.74
N TYR A 452 21.54 -13.25 -8.79
CA TYR A 452 21.59 -12.89 -7.38
C TYR A 452 22.94 -12.23 -7.04
N GLN A 453 22.88 -11.06 -6.40
CA GLN A 453 24.04 -10.39 -5.83
C GLN A 453 23.88 -10.26 -4.30
N GLY A 454 24.88 -10.64 -3.53
CA GLY A 454 24.91 -10.36 -2.07
C GLY A 454 25.21 -8.89 -1.76
N THR A 455 25.18 -8.51 -0.49
CA THR A 455 25.53 -7.15 -0.04
C THR A 455 26.88 -7.12 0.65
N ASP A 456 27.52 -5.95 0.67
CA ASP A 456 28.73 -5.77 1.47
C ASP A 456 28.45 -5.73 2.98
N PHE A 457 27.21 -5.44 3.36
CA PHE A 457 26.76 -5.46 4.74
C PHE A 457 26.82 -6.87 5.33
N GLU A 458 26.45 -7.89 4.56
CA GLU A 458 26.50 -9.30 4.98
C GLU A 458 27.88 -9.72 5.48
N LYS A 459 28.94 -9.22 4.85
CA LYS A 459 30.34 -9.52 5.21
C LYS A 459 30.75 -8.96 6.57
N LYS A 460 30.07 -7.92 7.05
CA LYS A 460 30.39 -7.18 8.29
C LYS A 460 29.18 -7.08 9.22
N MET A 461 28.22 -7.98 9.05
CA MET A 461 26.92 -7.86 9.71
C MET A 461 27.07 -8.00 11.23
N PRO A 462 26.65 -7.00 12.02
CA PRO A 462 26.69 -7.09 13.47
C PRO A 462 25.67 -8.13 13.96
N PRO A 463 25.90 -8.74 15.13
CA PRO A 463 24.91 -9.60 15.75
C PRO A 463 23.62 -8.81 16.02
N THR A 464 22.48 -9.50 15.92
CA THR A 464 21.18 -8.91 16.26
C THR A 464 21.23 -8.37 17.69
N PRO A 465 20.82 -7.10 17.95
CA PRO A 465 20.81 -6.55 19.30
C PRO A 465 19.95 -7.40 20.25
N TRP A 466 20.42 -7.64 21.46
CA TRP A 466 19.77 -8.52 22.43
C TRP A 466 18.31 -8.13 22.71
N TRP A 467 17.99 -6.84 22.74
CA TRP A 467 16.63 -6.34 23.00
C TRP A 467 15.66 -6.69 21.86
N VAL A 468 16.13 -6.77 20.60
CA VAL A 468 15.33 -7.21 19.45
C VAL A 468 15.00 -8.68 19.60
N SER A 469 15.98 -9.49 20.02
CA SER A 469 15.77 -10.91 20.31
C SER A 469 14.81 -11.11 21.49
N VAL A 470 14.91 -10.31 22.55
CA VAL A 470 13.96 -10.36 23.67
C VAL A 470 12.56 -9.99 23.20
N LEU A 471 12.42 -8.90 22.47
CA LEU A 471 11.13 -8.43 21.97
C LEU A 471 10.47 -9.45 21.04
N GLY A 472 11.25 -10.13 20.19
CA GLY A 472 10.76 -11.17 19.26
C GLY A 472 10.41 -12.52 19.90
N ASN A 473 10.95 -12.82 21.09
CA ASN A 473 10.68 -14.05 21.82
C ASN A 473 9.68 -13.87 22.97
N LEU A 474 9.49 -12.64 23.45
CA LEU A 474 8.48 -12.33 24.45
C LEU A 474 7.10 -12.38 23.77
N PRO A 475 6.19 -13.28 24.18
CA PRO A 475 4.88 -13.37 23.55
C PRO A 475 3.98 -12.25 24.08
N LEU A 476 4.23 -11.02 23.63
CA LEU A 476 3.53 -9.81 24.05
C LEU A 476 2.01 -9.96 23.97
N ARG A 477 1.49 -10.75 23.03
CA ARG A 477 0.08 -11.14 22.96
C ARG A 477 -0.48 -11.73 24.28
N TRP A 478 0.28 -12.58 24.96
CA TRP A 478 -0.14 -13.17 26.25
C TRP A 478 -0.03 -12.18 27.40
N VAL A 479 0.98 -11.29 27.36
CA VAL A 479 1.09 -10.19 28.31
C VAL A 479 -0.13 -9.27 28.22
N MET A 480 -0.51 -8.88 27.00
CA MET A 480 -1.70 -8.05 26.74
C MET A 480 -2.99 -8.74 27.21
N ILE A 481 -3.16 -10.03 26.91
CA ILE A 481 -4.30 -10.82 27.39
C ILE A 481 -4.33 -10.87 28.92
N GLY A 482 -3.18 -11.12 29.56
CA GLY A 482 -3.07 -11.16 31.02
C GLY A 482 -3.43 -9.82 31.66
N LEU A 483 -2.96 -8.70 31.10
CA LEU A 483 -3.31 -7.35 31.57
C LEU A 483 -4.80 -7.05 31.40
N LEU A 484 -5.42 -7.49 30.30
CA LEU A 484 -6.86 -7.37 30.09
C LEU A 484 -7.65 -8.16 31.13
N PHE A 485 -7.26 -9.41 31.41
CA PHE A 485 -7.89 -10.22 32.47
C PHE A 485 -7.73 -9.57 33.85
N LEU A 486 -6.55 -9.02 34.17
CA LEU A 486 -6.31 -8.32 35.42
C LEU A 486 -7.18 -7.07 35.55
N ALA A 487 -7.31 -6.29 34.47
CA ALA A 487 -8.18 -5.10 34.44
C ALA A 487 -9.64 -5.48 34.68
N ILE A 488 -10.15 -6.53 34.00
CA ILE A 488 -11.51 -7.04 34.19
C ILE A 488 -11.72 -7.52 35.63
N ALA A 489 -10.78 -8.29 36.18
CA ALA A 489 -10.85 -8.76 37.56
C ALA A 489 -10.88 -7.61 38.57
N LEU A 490 -10.07 -6.56 38.35
CA LEU A 490 -10.07 -5.35 39.18
C LEU A 490 -11.39 -4.60 39.08
N THR A 491 -11.96 -4.45 37.88
CA THR A 491 -13.28 -3.81 37.68
C THR A 491 -14.38 -4.59 38.39
N VAL A 492 -14.41 -5.92 38.27
CA VAL A 492 -15.37 -6.79 38.97
C VAL A 492 -15.20 -6.70 40.49
N PHE A 493 -13.96 -6.69 40.99
CA PHE A 493 -13.68 -6.55 42.42
C PHE A 493 -14.16 -5.20 42.97
N VAL A 494 -13.89 -4.11 42.26
CA VAL A 494 -14.37 -2.76 42.64
C VAL A 494 -15.89 -2.69 42.63
N ALA A 495 -16.55 -3.26 41.61
CA ALA A 495 -18.00 -3.32 41.52
C ALA A 495 -18.63 -4.16 42.65
N ALA A 496 -18.06 -5.32 42.96
CA ALA A 496 -18.52 -6.18 44.06
C ALA A 496 -18.35 -5.49 45.43
N LYS A 497 -17.24 -4.78 45.65
CA LYS A 497 -17.02 -4.00 46.87
C LYS A 497 -18.03 -2.86 47.00
N ALA A 498 -18.36 -2.16 45.91
CA ALA A 498 -19.37 -1.11 45.91
C ALA A 498 -20.78 -1.65 46.21
N PHE A 499 -21.09 -2.87 45.76
CA PHE A 499 -22.37 -3.54 46.06
C PHE A 499 -22.48 -4.01 47.52
N LEU A 500 -21.36 -4.32 48.19
CA LEU A 500 -21.35 -4.74 49.60
C LEU A 500 -21.40 -3.56 50.60
N ILE A 501 -21.15 -2.34 50.14
CA ILE A 501 -21.13 -1.12 50.97
C ILE A 501 -22.46 -0.34 50.88
N ASN A 502 -23.26 -0.60 49.85
CA ASN A 502 -24.65 -0.14 49.73
C ASN A 502 -25.60 -1.21 50.27
#